data_AF-A0A411ZIV1-F1
#
_entry.id   AF-A0A411ZIV1-F1
#
_cell.length_a   1.000
_cell.length_b   1.000
_cell.length_c   1.000
_cell.angle_alpha   90.00
_cell.angle_beta   90.00
_cell.angle_gamma   90.00
#
_symmetry.space_group_name_H-M   'P 1'
#
loop_
_entity.id
_entity.type
_entity.pdbx_description
1 polymer ?
#
loop_
_entity_poly.entity_id
_entity_poly.type
_entity_poly.pdbx_seq_one_letter_code
_entity_poly.pdbx_strand_id
1 'polypeptide(L)'
;HLTTLEVGDFLLSMVKLLASNLVVAYPFLLAVALFFASMLLYSQAATTQALIPTVIVALGITPENTASVPIIIASFAAVSALFVLPTYPTLLGAVQMDDTGTSRIGKYVFNHPFFFPGVLTIVVSVALGFVFAPIML
;
A
#
# COMPACT_ATOMS: atom_id res chain seq x y z
N HIS A 1 -25.38 -23.51 19.64
CA HIS A 1 -24.32 -24.10 18.79
C HIS A 1 -24.14 -23.14 17.62
N LEU A 2 -23.19 -22.19 17.69
CA LEU A 2 -22.80 -21.46 16.48
C LEU A 2 -22.11 -22.48 15.57
N THR A 3 -22.54 -22.55 14.32
CA THR A 3 -21.86 -23.37 13.32
C THR A 3 -20.47 -22.78 13.04
N THR A 4 -19.52 -23.60 12.61
CA THR A 4 -18.13 -23.15 12.34
C THR A 4 -18.06 -21.99 11.34
N LEU A 5 -19.07 -21.82 10.48
CA LEU A 5 -19.21 -20.70 9.55
C LEU A 5 -19.58 -19.39 10.25
N GLU A 6 -20.53 -19.41 11.20
CA GLU A 6 -20.94 -18.21 11.95
C GLU A 6 -19.80 -17.69 12.84
N VAL A 7 -18.97 -18.58 13.38
CA VAL A 7 -17.76 -18.20 14.12
C VAL A 7 -16.74 -17.53 13.19
N GLY A 8 -16.56 -18.05 11.97
CA GLY A 8 -15.67 -17.46 10.97
C GLY A 8 -16.09 -16.04 10.57
N ASP A 9 -17.37 -15.84 10.27
CA ASP A 9 -17.91 -14.52 9.91
C ASP A 9 -17.84 -13.52 11.07
N PHE A 10 -18.08 -13.99 12.29
CA PHE A 10 -17.92 -13.17 13.49
C PHE A 10 -16.47 -12.69 13.66
N LEU A 11 -15.49 -13.60 13.57
CA LEU A 11 -14.07 -13.25 13.66
C LEU A 11 -13.66 -12.26 12.56
N LEU A 12 -14.10 -12.49 11.32
CA LEU A 12 -13.82 -11.60 10.21
C LEU A 12 -14.41 -10.20 10.44
N SER A 13 -15.61 -10.11 11.01
CA SER A 13 -16.25 -8.83 11.35
C SER A 13 -15.45 -8.06 12.41
N MET A 14 -14.94 -8.75 13.44
CA MET A 14 -14.12 -8.14 14.49
C MET A 14 -12.79 -7.61 13.95
N VAL A 15 -12.13 -8.39 13.07
CA VAL A 15 -10.87 -7.96 12.43
C VAL A 15 -11.10 -6.73 11.56
N LYS A 16 -12.18 -6.70 10.78
CA LYS A 16 -12.53 -5.54 9.94
C LYS A 16 -12.82 -4.29 10.77
N LEU A 17 -13.55 -4.43 11.87
CA LEU A 17 -13.86 -3.33 12.77
C LEU A 17 -12.59 -2.76 13.43
N LEU A 18 -11.72 -3.64 13.94
CA LEU A 18 -10.44 -3.23 14.53
C LEU A 18 -9.55 -2.51 13.51
N ALA A 19 -9.42 -3.07 12.30
CA ALA A 19 -8.64 -2.47 11.22
C ALA A 19 -9.18 -1.09 10.81
N SER A 20 -10.49 -0.94 10.69
CA SER A 20 -11.14 0.34 10.41
C SER A 20 -10.81 1.39 11.48
N ASN A 21 -11.00 1.04 12.76
CA ASN A 21 -10.71 1.95 13.88
C ASN A 21 -9.24 2.39 13.91
N LEU A 22 -8.31 1.49 13.59
CA LEU A 22 -6.89 1.81 13.51
C LEU A 22 -6.57 2.76 12.34
N VAL A 23 -7.18 2.59 11.18
CA VAL A 23 -6.97 3.50 10.04
C VAL A 23 -7.57 4.88 10.31
N VAL A 24 -8.71 4.96 10.99
CA VAL A 24 -9.28 6.25 11.40
C VAL A 24 -8.36 6.95 12.41
N ALA A 25 -7.82 6.22 13.39
CA ALA A 25 -6.91 6.78 14.39
C ALA A 25 -5.52 7.13 13.83
N TYR A 26 -5.01 6.31 12.90
CA TYR A 26 -3.69 6.42 12.29
C TYR A 26 -3.78 6.25 10.76
N PRO A 27 -4.20 7.29 10.01
CA PRO A 27 -4.47 7.21 8.57
C PRO A 27 -3.31 6.69 7.72
N PHE A 28 -2.06 6.97 8.11
CA PHE A 28 -0.88 6.52 7.41
C PHE A 28 -0.69 4.99 7.40
N LEU A 29 -1.34 4.26 8.32
CA LEU A 29 -1.26 2.79 8.36
C LEU A 29 -1.82 2.15 7.09
N LEU A 30 -2.78 2.80 6.42
CA LEU A 30 -3.26 2.34 5.13
C LEU A 30 -2.13 2.31 4.09
N ALA A 31 -1.31 3.36 4.03
CA ALA A 31 -0.16 3.40 3.13
C ALA A 31 0.86 2.30 3.45
N VAL A 32 1.11 2.03 4.74
CA VAL A 32 2.00 0.93 5.16
C VAL A 32 1.44 -0.43 4.69
N ALA A 33 0.15 -0.67 4.86
CA ALA A 33 -0.50 -1.90 4.39
C ALA A 33 -0.41 -2.04 2.86
N LEU A 34 -0.70 -0.97 2.11
CA LEU A 34 -0.60 -0.95 0.65
C LEU A 34 0.85 -1.16 0.16
N PHE A 35 1.83 -0.61 0.85
CA PHE A 35 3.26 -0.80 0.55
C PHE A 35 3.65 -2.27 0.62
N PHE A 36 3.34 -2.95 1.73
CA PHE A 36 3.66 -4.36 1.89
C PHE A 36 2.85 -5.26 0.95
N ALA A 37 1.56 -4.95 0.76
CA ALA A 37 0.73 -5.71 -0.17
C ALA A 37 1.25 -5.58 -1.61
N SER A 38 1.65 -4.39 -2.05
CA SER A 38 2.25 -4.16 -3.37
C SER A 38 3.57 -4.90 -3.54
N MET A 39 4.43 -4.82 -2.54
CA MET A 39 5.69 -5.56 -2.50
C MET A 39 5.48 -7.07 -2.66
N LEU A 40 4.43 -7.65 -2.06
CA LEU A 40 4.16 -9.09 -2.10
C LEU A 40 3.38 -9.55 -3.34
N LEU A 41 2.45 -8.73 -3.81
CA LEU A 41 1.60 -9.04 -4.98
C LEU A 41 2.27 -8.70 -6.30
N TYR A 42 3.38 -7.95 -6.29
CA TYR A 42 4.12 -7.52 -7.47
C TYR A 42 3.24 -6.82 -8.53
N SER A 43 2.13 -6.20 -8.12
CA SER A 43 1.23 -5.48 -9.02
C SER A 43 0.48 -4.35 -8.31
N GLN A 44 0.61 -3.13 -8.83
CA GLN A 44 -0.13 -1.96 -8.34
C GLN A 44 -1.65 -2.17 -8.52
N ALA A 45 -2.03 -2.68 -9.69
CA ALA A 45 -3.42 -2.92 -10.05
C ALA A 45 -4.04 -4.05 -9.19
N ALA A 46 -3.35 -5.18 -9.03
CA ALA A 46 -3.86 -6.28 -8.22
C ALA A 46 -3.99 -5.87 -6.74
N THR A 47 -3.02 -5.13 -6.21
CA THR A 47 -3.06 -4.59 -4.85
C THR A 47 -4.25 -3.66 -4.65
N THR A 48 -4.46 -2.74 -5.60
CA THR A 48 -5.58 -1.80 -5.60
C THR A 48 -6.91 -2.54 -5.63
N GLN A 49 -7.06 -3.48 -6.56
CA GLN A 49 -8.28 -4.28 -6.72
C GLN A 49 -8.59 -5.14 -5.49
N ALA A 50 -7.56 -5.68 -4.83
CA ALA A 50 -7.74 -6.52 -3.65
C ALA A 50 -8.12 -5.72 -2.39
N LEU A 51 -7.48 -4.56 -2.18
CA LEU A 51 -7.55 -3.87 -0.88
C LEU A 51 -8.49 -2.67 -0.86
N ILE A 52 -8.49 -1.83 -1.89
CA ILE A 52 -9.22 -0.55 -1.87
C ILE A 52 -10.74 -0.73 -1.68
N PRO A 53 -11.43 -1.68 -2.37
CA PRO A 53 -12.86 -1.91 -2.12
C PRO A 53 -13.17 -2.29 -0.67
N THR A 54 -12.34 -3.13 -0.06
CA THR A 54 -12.49 -3.55 1.34
C THR A 54 -12.30 -2.36 2.28
N VAL A 55 -11.35 -1.47 2.00
CA VAL A 55 -11.09 -0.26 2.79
C VAL A 55 -12.23 0.74 2.66
N ILE A 56 -12.80 0.94 1.47
CA ILE A 56 -13.98 1.79 1.26
C ILE A 56 -15.14 1.35 2.14
N VAL A 57 -15.44 0.05 2.15
CA VAL A 57 -16.50 -0.53 2.99
C VAL A 57 -16.16 -0.40 4.48
N ALA A 58 -14.92 -0.70 4.87
CA ALA A 58 -14.50 -0.65 6.27
C ALA A 58 -14.55 0.78 6.86
N LEU A 59 -14.19 1.78 6.06
CA LEU A 59 -14.24 3.20 6.46
C LEU A 59 -15.62 3.83 6.31
N GLY A 60 -16.63 3.08 5.86
CA GLY A 60 -17.99 3.58 5.67
C GLY A 60 -18.08 4.72 4.66
N ILE A 61 -17.24 4.69 3.62
CA ILE A 61 -17.22 5.72 2.57
C ILE A 61 -18.43 5.48 1.66
N THR A 62 -19.29 6.49 1.57
CA THR A 62 -20.46 6.53 0.69
C THR A 62 -20.49 7.85 -0.07
N PRO A 63 -21.34 8.01 -1.10
CA PRO A 63 -21.52 9.31 -1.76
C PRO A 63 -21.89 10.44 -0.78
N GLU A 64 -22.55 10.12 0.32
CA GLU A 64 -22.96 11.06 1.37
C GLU A 64 -21.90 11.24 2.48
N ASN A 65 -20.96 10.29 2.62
CA ASN A 65 -19.90 10.31 3.63
C ASN A 65 -18.51 10.17 2.99
N THR A 66 -17.93 11.31 2.61
CA THR A 66 -16.64 11.38 1.90
C THR A 66 -15.46 11.74 2.81
N ALA A 67 -15.67 11.88 4.13
CA ALA A 67 -14.66 12.40 5.06
C ALA A 67 -13.34 11.60 5.06
N SER A 68 -13.41 10.30 4.79
CA SER A 68 -12.24 9.39 4.76
C SER A 68 -11.61 9.24 3.37
N VAL A 69 -12.15 9.87 2.32
CA VAL A 69 -11.63 9.81 0.95
C VAL A 69 -10.17 10.32 0.85
N PRO A 70 -9.78 11.43 1.51
CA PRO A 70 -8.40 11.90 1.46
C PRO A 70 -7.38 10.86 1.96
N ILE A 71 -7.77 9.98 2.90
CA ILE A 71 -6.89 8.92 3.43
C ILE A 71 -6.50 7.94 2.32
N ILE A 72 -7.47 7.54 1.49
CA ILE A 72 -7.25 6.62 0.37
C ILE A 72 -6.35 7.27 -0.67
N ILE A 73 -6.65 8.51 -1.05
CA ILE A 73 -5.92 9.25 -2.10
C ILE A 73 -4.48 9.51 -1.65
N ALA A 74 -4.30 9.97 -0.41
CA ALA A 74 -2.97 10.20 0.16
C ALA A 74 -2.14 8.91 0.23
N SER A 75 -2.76 7.79 0.59
CA SER A 75 -2.08 6.50 0.73
C SER A 75 -1.82 5.80 -0.60
N PHE A 76 -2.49 6.20 -1.69
CA PHE A 76 -2.49 5.47 -2.94
C PHE A 76 -1.08 5.31 -3.53
N ALA A 77 -0.20 6.30 -3.39
CA ALA A 77 1.17 6.22 -3.90
C ALA A 77 1.95 4.99 -3.38
N ALA A 78 1.58 4.45 -2.22
CA ALA A 78 2.20 3.26 -1.64
C ALA A 78 1.98 1.97 -2.46
N VAL A 79 0.99 1.92 -3.36
CA VAL A 79 0.82 0.75 -4.25
C VAL A 79 1.97 0.60 -5.25
N SER A 80 2.91 1.55 -5.30
CA SER A 80 4.06 1.53 -6.21
C SER A 80 5.32 0.83 -5.68
N ALA A 81 5.24 0.18 -4.51
CA ALA A 81 6.35 -0.50 -3.83
C ALA A 81 6.88 -1.79 -4.52
N LEU A 82 6.69 -1.92 -5.84
CA LEU A 82 7.07 -3.07 -6.65
C LEU A 82 8.59 -3.28 -6.72
N PHE A 83 9.36 -2.21 -6.55
CA PHE A 83 10.82 -2.23 -6.63
C PHE A 83 11.50 -2.73 -5.36
N VAL A 84 10.74 -2.94 -4.26
CA VAL A 84 11.30 -3.22 -2.93
C VAL A 84 12.01 -4.57 -2.86
N LEU A 85 11.46 -5.57 -3.57
CA LEU A 85 12.12 -6.85 -3.75
C LEU A 85 12.87 -6.83 -5.10
N PRO A 86 14.12 -7.30 -5.16
CA PRO A 86 14.96 -7.25 -6.35
C PRO A 86 14.59 -8.35 -7.35
N THR A 87 13.29 -8.58 -7.54
CA THR A 87 12.72 -9.63 -8.40
C THR A 87 11.81 -9.04 -9.48
N TYR A 88 11.48 -7.75 -9.39
CA TYR A 88 10.58 -7.11 -10.35
C TYR A 88 11.24 -6.94 -11.73
N PRO A 89 10.60 -7.35 -12.84
CA PRO A 89 11.26 -7.45 -14.14
C PRO A 89 11.88 -6.15 -14.67
N THR A 90 11.24 -5.00 -14.44
CA THR A 90 11.76 -3.71 -14.93
C THR A 90 13.03 -3.29 -14.20
N LEU A 91 13.14 -3.60 -12.90
CA LEU A 91 14.34 -3.35 -12.11
C LEU A 91 15.49 -4.25 -12.57
N LEU A 92 15.22 -5.54 -12.77
CA LEU A 92 16.22 -6.48 -13.27
C LEU A 92 16.68 -6.12 -14.69
N GLY A 93 15.76 -5.70 -15.55
CA GLY A 93 16.09 -5.16 -16.87
C GLY A 93 16.98 -3.93 -16.78
N ALA A 94 16.68 -2.98 -15.88
CA ALA A 94 17.52 -1.79 -15.68
C ALA A 94 18.94 -2.14 -15.20
N VAL A 95 19.10 -3.14 -14.34
CA VAL A 95 20.41 -3.64 -13.91
C VAL A 95 21.16 -4.32 -15.07
N GLN A 96 20.46 -5.10 -15.90
CA GLN A 96 21.08 -5.80 -17.04
C GLN A 96 21.50 -4.85 -18.16
N MET A 97 20.77 -3.75 -18.36
CA MET A 97 21.08 -2.75 -19.38
C MET A 97 22.12 -1.72 -18.91
N ASP A 98 22.56 -1.75 -17.65
CA ASP A 98 23.51 -0.79 -17.12
C ASP A 98 24.97 -1.19 -17.40
N ASP A 99 25.53 -0.67 -18.49
CA ASP A 99 26.93 -0.87 -18.88
C ASP A 99 27.96 -0.17 -17.96
N THR A 100 27.53 0.78 -17.13
CA THR A 100 28.44 1.47 -16.18
C THR A 100 28.77 0.60 -14.97
N GLY A 101 27.95 -0.43 -14.73
CA GLY A 101 28.05 -1.30 -13.56
C GLY A 101 27.76 -0.58 -12.25
N THR A 102 27.09 0.57 -12.26
CA THR A 102 26.69 1.30 -11.04
C THR A 102 25.42 0.73 -10.42
N SER A 103 24.61 0.02 -11.20
CA SER A 103 23.37 -0.62 -10.81
C SER A 103 23.59 -2.12 -10.62
N ARG A 104 23.80 -2.54 -9.37
CA ARG A 104 24.01 -3.96 -9.03
C ARG A 104 23.07 -4.40 -7.91
N ILE A 105 22.65 -5.66 -7.98
CA ILE A 105 21.97 -6.32 -6.85
C ILE A 105 23.05 -6.79 -5.88
N GLY A 106 22.99 -6.31 -4.64
CA GLY A 106 23.91 -6.67 -3.58
C GLY A 106 23.55 -7.97 -2.87
N LYS A 107 24.28 -8.27 -1.79
CA LYS A 107 24.13 -9.52 -1.02
C LYS A 107 22.79 -9.63 -0.26
N TYR A 108 22.16 -8.51 0.08
CA TYR A 108 20.92 -8.49 0.87
C TYR A 108 19.72 -8.13 0.00
N VAL A 109 18.54 -8.60 0.40
CA VAL A 109 17.28 -8.37 -0.33
C VAL A 109 17.05 -6.88 -0.62
N PHE A 110 17.28 -6.00 0.35
CA PHE A 110 17.07 -4.56 0.19
C PHE A 110 18.33 -3.80 -0.26
N ASN A 111 19.39 -4.51 -0.64
CA ASN A 111 20.64 -3.89 -1.09
C ASN A 111 20.65 -3.77 -2.61
N HIS A 112 19.93 -2.78 -3.14
CA HIS A 112 19.94 -2.42 -4.55
C HIS A 112 19.72 -0.91 -4.72
N PRO A 113 20.22 -0.27 -5.80
CA PRO A 113 20.25 1.19 -5.93
C PRO A 113 18.85 1.84 -5.96
N PHE A 114 17.82 1.09 -6.33
CA PHE A 114 16.44 1.58 -6.42
C PHE A 114 15.71 1.65 -5.07
N PHE A 115 16.20 0.96 -4.03
CA PHE A 115 15.49 0.82 -2.76
C PHE A 115 15.31 2.18 -2.09
N PHE A 116 16.41 2.86 -1.79
CA PHE A 116 16.38 4.12 -1.04
C PHE A 116 15.66 5.25 -1.79
N PRO A 117 15.97 5.54 -3.08
CA PRO A 117 15.25 6.56 -3.83
C PRO A 117 13.76 6.24 -3.98
N GLY A 118 13.42 4.97 -4.23
CA GLY A 118 12.03 4.54 -4.38
C GLY A 118 11.23 4.68 -3.09
N VAL A 119 11.75 4.19 -1.96
CA VAL A 119 11.08 4.32 -0.65
C VAL A 119 10.92 5.78 -0.28
N LEU A 120 11.95 6.60 -0.48
CA LEU A 120 11.88 8.04 -0.20
C LEU A 120 10.80 8.72 -1.05
N THR A 121 10.72 8.37 -2.34
CA THR A 121 9.70 8.91 -3.25
C THR A 121 8.29 8.57 -2.76
N ILE A 122 8.05 7.32 -2.34
CA ILE A 122 6.75 6.91 -1.79
C ILE A 122 6.44 7.69 -0.51
N VAL A 123 7.38 7.75 0.44
CA VAL A 123 7.17 8.44 1.72
C VAL A 123 6.81 9.91 1.51
N VAL A 124 7.57 10.61 0.65
CA VAL A 124 7.31 12.01 0.31
C VAL A 124 5.95 12.15 -0.40
N SER A 125 5.65 11.28 -1.36
CA SER A 125 4.37 11.34 -2.10
C SER A 125 3.16 11.14 -1.16
N VAL A 126 3.25 10.19 -0.23
CA VAL A 126 2.19 9.95 0.75
C VAL A 126 2.05 11.11 1.72
N ALA A 127 3.17 11.65 2.22
CA ALA A 127 3.18 12.81 3.10
C ALA A 127 2.55 14.03 2.43
N LEU A 128 2.93 14.34 1.20
CA LEU A 128 2.32 15.40 0.40
C LEU A 128 0.84 15.11 0.14
N GLY A 129 0.47 13.85 -0.14
CA GLY A 129 -0.91 13.44 -0.29
C GLY A 129 -1.77 13.78 0.95
N PHE A 130 -1.26 13.52 2.15
CA PHE A 130 -1.97 13.87 3.39
C PHE A 130 -2.09 15.38 3.63
N VAL A 131 -1.17 16.18 3.08
CA VAL A 131 -1.24 17.65 3.16
C VAL A 131 -2.20 18.21 2.12
N PHE A 132 -2.14 17.76 0.88
CA PHE A 132 -2.87 18.37 -0.24
C PHE A 132 -4.27 17.78 -0.46
N ALA A 133 -4.48 16.48 -0.25
CA ALA A 133 -5.79 15.85 -0.52
C ALA A 133 -6.94 16.51 0.26
N PRO A 134 -6.81 16.89 1.55
CA PRO A 134 -7.88 17.59 2.28
C PRO A 134 -8.10 19.05 1.83
N ILE A 135 -7.16 19.64 1.10
CA ILE A 135 -7.26 21.04 0.62
C ILE A 135 -8.00 21.09 -0.72
N MET A 136 -7.84 20.03 -1.54
CA MET A 136 -8.33 20.00 -2.92
C MET A 136 -9.71 19.34 -3.08
N LEU A 137 -10.22 18.65 -2.06
CA LEU A 137 -11.44 17.85 -2.07
C LEU A 137 -12.42 18.35 -1.01
#